data_AF-A0A7Y3KQF4-F1
#
_entry.id   AF-A0A7Y3KQF4-F1
#
_cell.length_a   1.000
_cell.length_b   1.000
_cell.length_c   1.000
_cell.angle_alpha   90.00
_cell.angle_beta   90.00
_cell.angle_gamma   90.00
#
_symmetry.space_group_name_H-M   'P 1'
#
loop_
_entity.id
_entity.type
_entity.pdbx_description
1 polymer ?
#
loop_
_entity_poly.entity_id
_entity_poly.type
_entity_poly.pdbx_seq_one_letter_code
_entity_poly.pdbx_strand_id
1 'polypeptide(L)'
;MPSQLFIERIMVSAVAVFAGIVYLLAALRVKRNGKGSASARSAIATFAFLVAGLVALRDLDPVVGYSLTALSLVAVSIADLVRDERAHGRRIAALAPRPVAEYVPTLWIAVTLVSLLALVPYLHVANERIPATIAGVCVLAMAAIAWRIASAPTQLTSANPARERICEQASRVRKTGMACVLACGIVFVFVNFVNGTLPAVEGVERFWALAMFVLWAGLWVWTSVYVKRHSHATPVISP
;
A
#
# COMPACT_ATOMS: atom_id res chain seq x y z
N MET A 1 -15.28 -14.10 25.55
CA MET A 1 -14.49 -14.28 24.31
C MET A 1 -15.27 -14.40 22.99
N PRO A 2 -16.60 -14.69 22.90
CA PRO A 2 -17.29 -14.71 21.59
C PRO A 2 -17.54 -13.32 20.97
N SER A 3 -17.47 -12.25 21.77
CA SER A 3 -17.68 -10.87 21.30
C SER A 3 -16.55 -10.33 20.43
N GLN A 4 -15.31 -10.74 20.66
CA GLN A 4 -14.13 -10.17 20.00
C GLN A 4 -13.97 -10.70 18.56
N LEU A 5 -14.08 -12.02 18.39
CA LEU A 5 -14.14 -12.66 17.07
C LEU A 5 -15.34 -12.15 16.24
N PHE A 6 -16.46 -11.83 16.89
CA PHE A 6 -17.62 -11.24 16.20
C PHE A 6 -17.32 -9.83 15.67
N ILE A 7 -16.66 -8.99 16.48
CA ILE A 7 -16.22 -7.65 16.07
C ILE A 7 -15.23 -7.73 14.92
N GLU A 8 -14.22 -8.61 15.00
CA GLU A 8 -13.21 -8.79 13.94
C GLU A 8 -13.84 -9.24 12.62
N ARG A 9 -14.78 -10.18 12.67
CA ARG A 9 -15.54 -10.61 11.49
C ARG A 9 -16.29 -9.45 10.84
N ILE A 10 -16.96 -8.62 11.63
CA ILE A 10 -17.65 -7.43 11.13
C ILE A 10 -16.64 -6.46 10.50
N MET A 11 -15.53 -6.18 11.19
CA MET A 11 -14.52 -5.25 10.69
C MET A 11 -13.89 -5.72 9.38
N VAL A 12 -13.45 -6.97 9.30
CA VAL A 12 -12.84 -7.53 8.08
C VAL A 12 -13.85 -7.58 6.95
N SER A 13 -15.09 -8.01 7.21
CA SER A 13 -16.15 -8.02 6.20
C SER A 13 -16.46 -6.61 5.70
N ALA A 14 -16.55 -5.63 6.59
CA ALA A 14 -16.78 -4.23 6.23
C ALA A 14 -15.63 -3.64 5.41
N VAL A 15 -14.38 -3.91 5.78
CA VAL A 15 -13.19 -3.47 5.03
C VAL A 15 -13.15 -4.12 3.65
N ALA A 16 -13.42 -5.42 3.55
CA ALA A 16 -13.44 -6.15 2.29
C ALA A 16 -14.59 -5.68 1.38
N VAL A 17 -15.78 -5.44 1.91
CA VAL A 17 -16.91 -4.82 1.19
C VAL A 17 -16.54 -3.43 0.70
N PHE A 18 -15.96 -2.59 1.56
CA PHE A 18 -15.54 -1.24 1.21
C PHE A 18 -14.49 -1.26 0.08
N ALA A 19 -13.48 -2.13 0.19
CA ALA A 19 -12.50 -2.35 -0.87
C ALA A 19 -13.19 -2.79 -2.18
N GLY A 20 -14.13 -3.75 -2.10
CA GLY A 20 -14.93 -4.19 -3.24
C GLY A 20 -15.68 -3.05 -3.92
N ILE A 21 -16.34 -2.18 -3.15
CA ILE A 21 -17.03 -0.99 -3.66
C ILE A 21 -16.05 -0.03 -4.34
N VAL A 22 -14.92 0.29 -3.69
CA VAL A 22 -13.91 1.19 -4.25
C VAL A 22 -13.38 0.67 -5.58
N TYR A 23 -13.07 -0.62 -5.67
CA TYR A 23 -12.57 -1.23 -6.91
C TYR A 23 -13.63 -1.33 -8.00
N LEU A 24 -14.89 -1.60 -7.63
CA LEU A 24 -16.00 -1.60 -8.58
C LEU A 24 -16.21 -0.20 -9.17
N LEU A 25 -16.23 0.83 -8.33
CA LEU A 25 -16.31 2.23 -8.77
C LEU A 25 -15.12 2.62 -9.64
N ALA A 26 -13.91 2.18 -9.29
CA ALA A 26 -12.71 2.41 -10.10
C ALA A 26 -12.79 1.69 -11.46
N ALA A 27 -13.36 0.49 -11.52
CA ALA A 27 -13.58 -0.25 -12.77
C ALA A 27 -14.61 0.48 -13.66
N LEU A 28 -15.69 0.98 -13.08
CA LEU A 28 -16.72 1.76 -13.79
C LEU A 28 -16.15 3.07 -14.35
N ARG A 29 -15.30 3.78 -13.58
CA ARG A 29 -14.61 4.99 -14.07
C ARG A 29 -13.67 4.68 -15.23
N VAL A 30 -12.93 3.58 -15.16
CA VAL A 30 -12.05 3.13 -16.25
C VAL A 30 -12.86 2.80 -17.51
N LYS A 31 -13.98 2.09 -17.37
CA LYS A 31 -14.88 1.77 -18.48
C LYS A 31 -15.44 3.04 -19.13
N ARG A 32 -15.77 4.06 -18.34
CA ARG A 32 -16.28 5.35 -18.84
C ARG A 32 -15.21 6.18 -19.54
N ASN A 33 -13.97 6.17 -19.03
CA ASN A 33 -12.91 7.05 -19.52
C ASN A 33 -11.99 6.40 -20.57
N GLY A 34 -12.17 5.10 -20.87
CA GLY A 34 -11.39 4.36 -21.87
C GLY A 34 -9.91 4.17 -21.54
N LYS A 35 -9.46 4.53 -20.33
CA LYS A 35 -8.05 4.46 -19.90
C LYS A 35 -7.89 3.43 -18.78
N GLY A 36 -7.34 2.26 -19.13
CA GLY A 36 -7.03 1.15 -18.22
C GLY A 36 -7.86 -0.11 -18.51
N SER A 37 -7.54 -1.24 -17.85
CA SER A 37 -8.39 -2.44 -17.92
C SER A 37 -9.36 -2.47 -16.73
N ALA A 38 -10.63 -2.27 -17.05
CA ALA A 38 -11.75 -2.40 -16.12
C ALA A 38 -11.89 -3.85 -15.62
N SER A 39 -11.53 -4.84 -16.45
CA SER A 39 -11.63 -6.27 -16.14
C SER A 39 -10.80 -6.69 -14.93
N ALA A 40 -9.57 -6.20 -14.78
CA ALA A 40 -8.74 -6.53 -13.63
C ALA A 40 -9.31 -5.92 -12.33
N ARG A 41 -9.80 -4.68 -12.39
CA ARG A 41 -10.38 -3.99 -11.23
C ARG A 41 -11.73 -4.59 -10.83
N SER A 42 -12.55 -5.03 -11.79
CA SER A 42 -13.79 -5.74 -11.50
C SER A 42 -13.54 -7.13 -10.90
N ALA A 43 -12.56 -7.88 -11.42
CA ALA A 43 -12.20 -9.19 -10.86
C ALA A 43 -11.76 -9.07 -9.39
N ILE A 44 -11.01 -8.02 -9.05
CA ILE A 44 -10.55 -7.77 -7.68
C ILE A 44 -11.69 -7.30 -6.78
N ALA A 45 -12.62 -6.50 -7.32
CA ALA A 45 -13.85 -6.17 -6.60
C ALA A 45 -14.67 -7.43 -6.26
N THR A 46 -14.87 -8.33 -7.24
CA THR A 46 -15.54 -9.61 -7.04
C THR A 46 -14.82 -10.46 -5.99
N PHE A 47 -13.49 -10.56 -6.07
CA PHE A 47 -12.71 -11.28 -5.08
C PHE A 47 -12.87 -10.71 -3.66
N ALA A 48 -12.82 -9.39 -3.50
CA ALA A 48 -13.03 -8.75 -2.20
C ALA A 48 -14.43 -9.02 -1.63
N PHE A 49 -15.48 -9.00 -2.46
CA PHE A 49 -16.83 -9.38 -2.03
C PHE A 49 -16.93 -10.86 -1.65
N LEU A 50 -16.26 -11.76 -2.38
CA LEU A 50 -16.21 -13.19 -2.05
C LEU A 50 -15.54 -13.41 -0.70
N VAL A 51 -14.38 -12.78 -0.46
CA VAL A 51 -13.69 -12.85 0.84
C VAL A 51 -14.57 -12.31 1.96
N ALA A 52 -15.25 -11.18 1.75
CA ALA A 52 -16.19 -10.63 2.74
C ALA A 52 -17.32 -11.61 3.07
N GLY A 53 -17.91 -12.23 2.05
CA GLY A 53 -18.96 -13.24 2.23
C GLY A 53 -18.47 -14.44 3.02
N LEU A 54 -17.31 -14.98 2.68
CA LEU A 54 -16.73 -16.14 3.38
C LEU A 54 -16.40 -15.86 4.86
N VAL A 55 -15.89 -14.66 5.16
CA VAL A 55 -15.64 -14.24 6.56
C VAL A 55 -16.94 -14.06 7.33
N ALA A 56 -17.97 -13.48 6.70
CA ALA A 56 -19.28 -13.25 7.31
C ALA A 56 -20.04 -14.56 7.58
N LEU A 57 -19.97 -15.53 6.66
CA LEU A 57 -20.61 -16.84 6.77
C LEU A 57 -19.90 -17.80 7.73
N ARG A 58 -18.72 -17.40 8.23
CA ARG A 58 -17.86 -18.17 9.14
C ARG A 58 -17.05 -19.31 8.53
N ASP A 59 -17.01 -19.38 7.21
CA ASP A 59 -16.19 -20.35 6.47
C ASP A 59 -14.71 -19.97 6.41
N LEU A 60 -14.39 -18.69 6.66
CA LEU A 60 -13.03 -18.17 6.64
C LEU A 60 -12.68 -17.44 7.94
N ASP A 61 -11.44 -17.64 8.40
CA ASP A 61 -10.87 -16.90 9.52
C ASP A 61 -10.67 -15.41 9.13
N PRO A 62 -11.05 -14.44 9.99
CA PRO A 62 -10.84 -13.01 9.74
C PRO A 62 -9.40 -12.64 9.37
N VAL A 63 -8.39 -13.23 10.01
CA VAL A 63 -6.97 -12.92 9.75
C VAL A 63 -6.56 -13.37 8.35
N VAL A 64 -7.04 -14.56 7.95
CA VAL A 64 -6.82 -15.08 6.59
C VAL A 64 -7.56 -14.22 5.57
N GLY A 65 -8.82 -13.87 5.82
CA GLY A 65 -9.60 -12.99 4.95
C GLY A 65 -8.97 -11.61 4.76
N TYR A 66 -8.44 -11.03 5.84
CA TYR A 66 -7.69 -9.78 5.78
C TYR A 66 -6.43 -9.92 4.91
N SER A 67 -5.64 -10.98 5.12
CA SER A 67 -4.40 -11.20 4.37
C SER A 67 -4.64 -11.39 2.87
N LEU A 68 -5.70 -12.11 2.50
CA LEU A 68 -6.14 -12.25 1.10
C LEU A 68 -6.61 -10.91 0.52
N THR A 69 -7.32 -10.11 1.29
CA THR A 69 -7.75 -8.77 0.87
C THR A 69 -6.53 -7.86 0.62
N ALA A 70 -5.54 -7.89 1.52
CA ALA A 70 -4.27 -7.17 1.35
C ALA A 70 -3.53 -7.63 0.09
N LEU A 71 -3.48 -8.94 -0.18
CA LEU A 71 -2.87 -9.49 -1.39
C LEU A 71 -3.54 -8.96 -2.67
N SER A 72 -4.87 -8.86 -2.66
CA SER A 72 -5.62 -8.31 -3.78
C SER A 72 -5.30 -6.83 -4.05
N LEU A 73 -5.14 -6.03 -2.98
CA LEU A 73 -4.73 -4.62 -3.05
C LEU A 73 -3.33 -4.48 -3.65
N VAL A 74 -2.40 -5.34 -3.23
CA VAL A 74 -1.03 -5.38 -3.78
C VAL A 74 -1.06 -5.79 -5.25
N ALA A 75 -1.86 -6.79 -5.63
CA ALA A 75 -2.00 -7.21 -7.02
C ALA A 75 -2.49 -6.08 -7.93
N VAL A 76 -3.44 -5.24 -7.48
CA VAL A 76 -3.82 -4.02 -8.22
C VAL A 76 -2.65 -3.07 -8.36
N SER A 77 -1.92 -2.84 -7.28
CA SER A 77 -0.79 -1.90 -7.26
C SER A 77 0.31 -2.33 -8.22
N ILE A 78 0.61 -3.63 -8.30
CA ILE A 78 1.52 -4.20 -9.31
C ILE A 78 0.95 -4.02 -10.72
N ALA A 79 -0.34 -4.34 -10.94
CA ALA A 79 -0.95 -4.23 -12.26
C ALA A 79 -0.98 -2.78 -12.77
N ASP A 80 -1.26 -1.81 -11.89
CA ASP A 80 -1.22 -0.40 -12.20
C ASP A 80 0.22 0.06 -12.49
N LEU A 81 1.22 -0.41 -11.72
CA LEU A 81 2.64 -0.14 -12.01
C LEU A 81 3.07 -0.67 -13.39
N VAL A 82 2.76 -1.94 -13.71
CA VAL A 82 3.11 -2.57 -15.00
C VAL A 82 2.43 -1.84 -16.16
N ARG A 83 1.18 -1.38 -15.97
CA ARG A 83 0.47 -0.59 -16.98
C ARG A 83 1.09 0.77 -17.19
N ASP A 84 1.42 1.46 -16.10
CA ASP A 84 2.13 2.73 -16.16
C ASP A 84 3.41 2.52 -16.96
N GLU A 85 4.26 1.55 -16.61
CA GLU A 85 5.51 1.28 -17.35
C GLU A 85 5.29 1.01 -18.85
N ARG A 86 4.26 0.25 -19.23
CA ARG A 86 3.94 -0.03 -20.64
C ARG A 86 3.39 1.19 -21.39
N ALA A 87 2.69 2.09 -20.72
CA ALA A 87 2.10 3.28 -21.33
C ALA A 87 3.16 4.36 -21.68
N HIS A 88 4.35 4.31 -21.06
CA HIS A 88 5.40 5.33 -21.22
C HIS A 88 6.24 5.20 -22.51
N GLY A 89 5.65 4.72 -23.61
CA GLY A 89 6.28 4.83 -24.93
C GLY A 89 6.30 6.28 -25.44
N ARG A 90 7.18 7.16 -24.93
CA ARG A 90 7.43 8.51 -25.50
C ARG A 90 8.71 9.16 -24.94
N ARG A 91 9.65 9.45 -25.86
CA ARG A 91 10.89 10.25 -25.77
C ARG A 91 11.45 10.52 -24.36
N ILE A 92 12.41 9.69 -23.98
CA ILE A 92 13.27 9.90 -22.81
C ILE A 92 14.46 10.77 -23.25
N ALA A 93 14.47 12.05 -22.90
CA ALA A 93 15.70 12.85 -22.92
C ALA A 93 16.32 12.76 -21.52
N ALA A 94 17.23 11.82 -21.31
CA ALA A 94 17.97 11.67 -20.07
C ALA A 94 18.99 12.82 -19.93
N LEU A 95 18.54 13.98 -19.45
CA LEU A 95 19.43 15.11 -19.17
C LEU A 95 19.91 15.04 -17.72
N ALA A 96 21.13 14.53 -17.60
CA ALA A 96 22.00 14.40 -16.43
C ALA A 96 21.81 13.15 -15.55
N PRO A 97 22.92 12.46 -15.17
CA PRO A 97 22.89 11.38 -14.20
C PRO A 97 22.48 11.93 -12.83
N ARG A 98 21.44 11.35 -12.24
CA ARG A 98 21.10 11.54 -10.83
C ARG A 98 21.90 10.57 -9.95
N PRO A 99 22.12 10.88 -8.67
CA PRO A 99 22.49 9.87 -7.70
C PRO A 99 21.44 8.75 -7.73
N VAL A 100 21.93 7.50 -7.70
CA VAL A 100 21.16 6.27 -7.93
C VAL A 100 19.97 6.11 -6.97
N ALA A 101 19.96 6.85 -5.86
CA ALA A 101 18.80 6.94 -4.98
C ALA A 101 18.71 8.32 -4.31
N GLU A 102 17.50 8.88 -4.27
CA GLU A 102 17.22 9.98 -3.34
C GLU A 102 17.20 9.41 -1.91
N TYR A 103 17.90 10.06 -0.98
CA TYR A 103 18.02 9.61 0.42
C TYR A 103 16.68 9.38 1.11
N VAL A 104 15.71 10.26 0.85
CA VAL A 104 14.40 10.23 1.51
C VAL A 104 13.58 8.98 1.11
N PRO A 105 13.29 8.71 -0.18
CA PRO A 105 12.68 7.45 -0.63
C PRO A 105 13.39 6.19 -0.12
N THR A 106 14.71 6.18 -0.12
CA THR A 106 15.52 5.02 0.29
C THR A 106 15.33 4.69 1.76
N LEU A 107 15.37 5.73 2.61
CA LEU A 107 15.17 5.58 4.04
C LEU A 107 13.76 5.06 4.35
N TRP A 108 12.74 5.55 3.65
CA TRP A 108 11.37 5.05 3.83
C TRP A 108 11.22 3.58 3.45
N ILE A 109 11.84 3.16 2.35
CA ILE A 109 11.82 1.75 1.94
C ILE A 109 12.54 0.88 2.98
N ALA A 110 13.67 1.33 3.51
CA ALA A 110 14.38 0.62 4.58
C ALA A 110 13.51 0.49 5.84
N VAL A 111 12.87 1.58 6.27
CA VAL A 111 11.93 1.59 7.42
C VAL A 111 10.76 0.64 7.18
N THR A 112 10.21 0.60 5.96
CA THR A 112 9.19 -0.38 5.57
C THR A 112 9.69 -1.82 5.64
N LEU A 113 10.91 -2.11 5.19
CA LEU A 113 11.47 -3.46 5.29
C LEU A 113 11.69 -3.88 6.75
N VAL A 114 12.07 -2.96 7.64
CA VAL A 114 12.18 -3.23 9.08
C VAL A 114 10.83 -3.62 9.68
N SER A 115 9.69 -3.14 9.15
CA SER A 115 8.36 -3.55 9.62
C SER A 115 8.10 -5.05 9.47
N LEU A 116 8.80 -5.75 8.56
CA LEU A 116 8.72 -7.22 8.43
C LEU A 116 9.14 -7.96 9.70
N LEU A 117 10.00 -7.37 10.52
CA LEU A 117 10.44 -7.97 11.78
C LEU A 117 9.26 -8.19 12.74
N ALA A 118 8.23 -7.36 12.65
CA ALA A 118 7.01 -7.53 13.45
C ALA A 118 6.21 -8.78 13.04
N LEU A 119 6.44 -9.36 11.85
CA LEU A 119 5.76 -10.58 11.40
C LEU A 119 6.44 -11.87 11.89
N VAL A 120 7.72 -11.79 12.29
CA VAL A 120 8.55 -12.95 12.66
C VAL A 120 7.94 -13.81 13.77
N PRO A 121 7.40 -13.26 14.88
CA PRO A 121 6.81 -14.07 15.94
C PRO A 121 5.66 -14.97 15.43
N TYR A 122 4.86 -14.45 14.50
CA TYR A 122 3.67 -15.12 13.98
C TYR A 122 3.99 -16.24 12.98
N LEU A 123 5.22 -16.31 12.45
CA LEU A 123 5.66 -17.43 11.60
C LEU A 123 5.81 -18.74 12.37
N HIS A 124 5.95 -18.67 13.70
CA HIS A 124 6.07 -19.82 14.59
C HIS A 124 4.71 -20.32 15.10
N VAL A 125 3.62 -19.57 14.89
CA VAL A 125 2.27 -19.96 15.27
C VAL A 125 1.61 -20.69 14.11
N ALA A 126 1.23 -21.96 14.30
CA ALA A 126 0.78 -22.84 13.20
C ALA A 126 -0.40 -22.25 12.40
N ASN A 127 -1.39 -21.66 13.09
CA ASN A 127 -2.57 -21.07 12.44
C ASN A 127 -2.27 -19.74 11.75
N GLU A 128 -1.28 -18.98 12.23
CA GLU A 128 -0.95 -17.65 11.73
C GLU A 128 0.17 -17.63 10.70
N ARG A 129 0.88 -18.76 10.54
CA ARG A 129 2.03 -18.86 9.64
C ARG A 129 1.67 -18.50 8.19
N ILE A 130 0.57 -19.02 7.67
CA ILE A 130 0.11 -18.74 6.30
C ILE A 130 -0.25 -17.26 6.14
N PRO A 131 -1.16 -16.68 6.94
CA PRO A 131 -1.54 -15.28 6.76
C PRO A 131 -0.37 -14.31 7.05
N ALA A 132 0.51 -14.60 8.00
CA ALA A 132 1.75 -13.83 8.23
C ALA A 132 2.68 -13.86 7.01
N THR A 133 2.83 -15.03 6.36
CA THR A 133 3.64 -15.15 5.13
C THR A 133 3.04 -14.33 3.99
N ILE A 134 1.71 -14.38 3.81
CA ILE A 134 1.00 -13.56 2.81
C ILE A 134 1.25 -12.07 3.09
N ALA A 135 1.08 -11.63 4.33
CA ALA A 135 1.36 -10.24 4.73
C ALA A 135 2.81 -9.84 4.45
N GLY A 136 3.78 -10.71 4.73
CA GLY A 136 5.20 -10.48 4.45
C GLY A 136 5.48 -10.33 2.95
N VAL A 137 4.90 -11.20 2.11
CA VAL A 137 4.99 -11.09 0.65
C VAL A 137 4.37 -9.78 0.15
N CYS A 138 3.23 -9.38 0.69
CA CYS A 138 2.59 -8.11 0.37
C CYS A 138 3.49 -6.91 0.67
N VAL A 139 4.14 -6.89 1.84
CA VAL A 139 5.07 -5.83 2.25
C VAL A 139 6.28 -5.78 1.33
N LEU A 140 6.87 -6.93 1.00
CA LEU A 140 8.00 -7.02 0.07
C LEU A 140 7.63 -6.51 -1.32
N ALA A 141 6.46 -6.90 -1.83
CA ALA A 141 5.96 -6.43 -3.12
C ALA A 141 5.73 -4.91 -3.12
N MET A 142 5.15 -4.35 -2.06
CA MET A 142 4.96 -2.90 -1.93
C MET A 142 6.28 -2.14 -1.78
N ALA A 143 7.25 -2.69 -1.07
CA ALA A 143 8.61 -2.13 -0.98
C ALA A 143 9.30 -2.16 -2.35
N ALA A 144 9.13 -3.24 -3.13
CA ALA A 144 9.65 -3.32 -4.50
C ALA A 144 8.98 -2.31 -5.43
N ILE A 145 7.66 -2.11 -5.33
CA ILE A 145 6.94 -1.04 -6.04
C ILE A 145 7.51 0.34 -5.66
N ALA A 146 7.67 0.60 -4.36
CA ALA A 146 8.20 1.84 -3.85
C ALA A 146 9.62 2.12 -4.39
N TRP A 147 10.49 1.10 -4.37
CA TRP A 147 11.83 1.15 -4.94
C TRP A 147 11.81 1.41 -6.44
N ARG A 148 10.93 0.74 -7.18
CA ARG A 148 10.81 0.91 -8.63
C ARG A 148 10.37 2.33 -9.00
N ILE A 149 9.42 2.90 -8.26
CA ILE A 149 8.96 4.28 -8.44
C ILE A 149 10.09 5.28 -8.10
N ALA A 150 10.84 5.03 -7.03
CA ALA A 150 11.94 5.88 -6.61
C ALA A 150 13.10 5.88 -7.63
N SER A 151 13.37 4.73 -8.24
CA SER A 151 14.48 4.52 -9.20
C SER A 151 14.14 4.81 -10.67
N ALA A 152 12.88 5.12 -11.00
CA ALA A 152 12.48 5.41 -12.38
C ALA A 152 13.24 6.63 -12.95
N PRO A 153 13.52 6.70 -14.26
CA PRO A 153 14.16 7.88 -14.87
C PRO A 153 13.22 9.10 -14.90
N THR A 154 13.78 10.31 -14.86
CA THR A 154 13.02 11.57 -14.98
C THR A 154 12.54 11.83 -16.40
N GLN A 155 11.26 12.13 -16.57
CA GLN A 155 10.66 12.47 -17.86
C GLN A 155 10.37 13.96 -17.90
N LEU A 156 11.11 14.68 -18.74
CA LEU A 156 10.89 16.11 -18.98
C LEU A 156 10.16 16.28 -20.33
N THR A 157 8.99 16.91 -20.28
CA THR A 157 8.06 17.13 -21.39
C THR A 157 7.83 18.61 -21.67
N SER A 158 8.22 19.50 -20.74
CA SER A 158 7.96 20.94 -20.80
C SER A 158 9.19 21.76 -21.14
N ALA A 159 8.97 23.00 -21.60
CA ALA A 159 10.02 23.99 -21.86
C ALA A 159 10.71 24.52 -20.58
N ASN A 160 10.21 24.18 -19.38
CA ASN A 160 10.80 24.59 -18.09
C ASN A 160 11.30 23.36 -17.29
N PRO A 161 12.53 22.89 -17.57
CA PRO A 161 13.05 21.66 -16.98
C PRO A 161 13.25 21.74 -15.46
N ALA A 162 13.48 22.94 -14.91
CA ALA A 162 13.70 23.11 -13.47
C ALA A 162 12.40 22.89 -12.67
N ARG A 163 11.29 23.46 -13.14
CA ARG A 163 9.97 23.28 -12.50
C ARG A 163 9.48 21.84 -12.61
N GLU A 164 9.66 21.23 -13.77
CA GLU A 164 9.22 19.86 -14.00
C GLU A 164 9.97 18.85 -13.13
N ARG A 165 11.28 19.04 -12.92
CA ARG A 165 12.06 18.25 -11.95
C ARG A 165 11.49 18.32 -10.52
N ILE A 166 11.10 19.50 -10.05
CA ILE A 166 10.54 19.68 -8.70
C ILE A 166 9.18 18.97 -8.58
N CYS A 167 8.30 19.18 -9.56
CA CYS A 167 6.98 18.54 -9.58
C CYS A 167 7.09 17.02 -9.68
N GLU A 168 8.01 16.52 -10.50
CA GLU A 168 8.25 15.09 -10.69
C GLU A 168 8.83 14.45 -9.42
N GLN A 169 9.82 15.09 -8.79
CA GLN A 169 10.38 14.65 -7.52
C GLN A 169 9.29 14.59 -6.43
N ALA A 170 8.47 15.63 -6.31
CA ALA A 170 7.38 15.64 -5.33
C ALA A 170 6.35 14.52 -5.58
N SER A 171 6.01 14.27 -6.85
CA SER A 171 5.10 13.20 -7.25
C SER A 171 5.65 11.81 -6.93
N ARG A 172 6.94 11.56 -7.20
CA ARG A 172 7.61 10.31 -6.86
C ARG A 172 7.65 10.08 -5.36
N VAL A 173 8.12 11.06 -4.61
CA VAL A 173 8.22 10.98 -3.15
C VAL A 173 6.85 10.66 -2.55
N ARG A 174 5.78 11.28 -3.08
CA ARG A 174 4.41 10.95 -2.70
C ARG A 174 4.02 9.51 -3.04
N LYS A 175 4.25 9.07 -4.28
CA LYS A 175 3.87 7.72 -4.73
C LYS A 175 4.63 6.63 -3.98
N THR A 176 5.95 6.78 -3.83
CA THR A 176 6.81 5.91 -3.02
C THR A 176 6.36 5.93 -1.56
N GLY A 177 6.14 7.10 -0.98
CA GLY A 177 5.69 7.25 0.40
C GLY A 177 4.34 6.56 0.64
N MET A 178 3.38 6.70 -0.28
CA MET A 178 2.09 6.01 -0.18
C MET A 178 2.23 4.50 -0.25
N ALA A 179 3.13 3.97 -1.10
CA ALA A 179 3.40 2.54 -1.14
C ALA A 179 3.99 2.03 0.19
N CYS A 180 4.93 2.78 0.77
CA CYS A 180 5.52 2.51 2.10
C CYS A 180 4.47 2.58 3.23
N VAL A 181 3.60 3.59 3.22
CA VAL A 181 2.47 3.74 4.14
C VAL A 181 1.56 2.50 4.09
N LEU A 182 1.18 2.07 2.88
CA LEU A 182 0.32 0.90 2.70
C LEU A 182 1.00 -0.37 3.20
N ALA A 183 2.28 -0.57 2.89
CA ALA A 183 3.05 -1.71 3.37
C ALA A 183 3.09 -1.77 4.91
N CYS A 184 3.39 -0.66 5.57
CA CYS A 184 3.43 -0.60 7.03
C CYS A 184 2.02 -0.76 7.64
N GLY A 185 1.00 -0.22 6.97
CA GLY A 185 -0.40 -0.43 7.33
C GLY A 185 -0.80 -1.89 7.28
N ILE A 186 -0.30 -2.64 6.29
CA ILE A 186 -0.58 -4.08 6.17
C ILE A 186 -0.12 -4.83 7.42
N VAL A 187 1.13 -4.57 7.85
CA VAL A 187 1.72 -5.16 9.06
C VAL A 187 1.00 -4.70 10.32
N PHE A 188 0.78 -3.39 10.47
CA PHE A 188 0.12 -2.83 11.65
C PHE A 188 -1.25 -3.47 11.89
N VAL A 189 -2.09 -3.54 10.86
CA VAL A 189 -3.43 -4.12 10.97
C VAL A 189 -3.36 -5.63 11.21
N PHE A 190 -2.43 -6.33 10.56
CA PHE A 190 -2.19 -7.76 10.80
C PHE A 190 -1.87 -8.05 12.28
N VAL A 191 -0.87 -7.37 12.83
CA VAL A 191 -0.42 -7.51 14.22
C VAL A 191 -1.56 -7.26 15.19
N ASN A 192 -2.40 -6.26 14.93
CA ASN A 192 -3.54 -5.95 15.81
C ASN A 192 -4.66 -6.99 15.73
N PHE A 193 -4.91 -7.58 14.56
CA PHE A 193 -5.86 -8.68 14.45
C PHE A 193 -5.38 -9.92 15.18
N VAL A 194 -4.12 -10.32 14.98
CA VAL A 194 -3.60 -11.54 15.63
C VAL A 194 -3.51 -11.36 17.15
N ASN A 195 -3.01 -10.23 17.63
CA ASN A 195 -2.95 -9.96 19.08
C ASN A 195 -4.35 -9.81 19.71
N GLY A 196 -5.37 -9.47 18.93
CA GLY A 196 -6.76 -9.46 19.39
C GLY A 196 -7.29 -10.86 19.70
N THR A 197 -6.78 -11.89 19.02
CA THR A 197 -7.28 -13.28 19.13
C THR A 197 -6.51 -14.13 20.12
N LEU A 198 -5.26 -13.76 20.47
CA LEU A 198 -4.42 -14.52 21.40
C LEU A 198 -4.70 -14.15 22.86
N PRO A 199 -4.99 -15.13 23.75
CA PRO A 199 -5.43 -14.86 25.13
C PRO A 199 -4.32 -14.34 26.07
N ALA A 200 -3.07 -14.26 25.62
CA ALA A 200 -1.94 -13.73 26.40
C ALA A 200 -1.00 -12.92 25.49
N VAL A 201 -1.35 -11.66 25.23
CA VAL A 201 -0.46 -10.76 24.49
C VAL A 201 0.73 -10.41 25.37
N GLU A 202 1.88 -11.01 25.09
CA GLU A 202 3.14 -10.75 25.79
C GLU A 202 3.56 -9.28 25.62
N GLY A 203 4.39 -8.76 26.52
CA GLY A 203 4.85 -7.36 26.48
C GLY A 203 5.51 -6.98 25.14
N VAL A 204 6.17 -7.94 24.48
CA VAL A 204 6.84 -7.78 23.19
C VAL A 204 5.82 -7.54 22.06
N GLU A 205 4.69 -8.23 22.06
CA GLU A 205 3.66 -8.09 21.02
C GLU A 205 2.94 -6.73 21.11
N ARG A 206 2.71 -6.24 22.34
CA ARG A 206 2.18 -4.88 22.57
C ARG A 206 3.14 -3.81 22.10
N PHE A 207 4.44 -4.00 22.34
CA PHE A 207 5.47 -3.10 21.83
C PHE A 207 5.44 -3.03 20.30
N TRP A 208 5.36 -4.18 19.61
CA TRP A 208 5.28 -4.21 18.15
C TRP A 208 4.03 -3.52 17.61
N ALA A 209 2.87 -3.74 18.22
CA ALA A 209 1.63 -3.07 17.82
C ALA A 209 1.75 -1.54 17.90
N LEU A 210 2.30 -1.03 19.00
CA LEU A 210 2.53 0.40 19.20
C LEU A 210 3.59 0.95 18.25
N ALA A 211 4.73 0.25 18.09
CA ALA A 211 5.81 0.65 17.20
C ALA A 211 5.32 0.74 15.75
N MET A 212 4.54 -0.24 15.29
CA MET A 212 3.96 -0.24 13.96
C MET A 212 2.92 0.86 13.77
N PHE A 213 2.11 1.16 14.80
CA PHE A 213 1.19 2.30 14.76
C PHE A 213 1.93 3.63 14.58
N VAL A 214 2.95 3.89 15.40
CA VAL A 214 3.75 5.12 15.34
C VAL A 214 4.45 5.24 13.98
N LEU A 215 5.01 4.15 13.48
CA LEU A 215 5.68 4.10 12.19
C LEU A 215 4.71 4.38 11.04
N TRP A 216 3.54 3.73 11.04
CA TRP A 216 2.49 3.95 10.05
C TRP A 216 1.93 5.37 10.09
N ALA A 217 1.60 5.88 11.29
CA ALA A 217 1.07 7.23 11.47
C ALA A 217 2.10 8.29 11.09
N GLY A 218 3.37 8.11 11.46
CA GLY A 218 4.47 9.00 11.09
C GLY A 218 4.67 9.08 9.58
N LEU A 219 4.68 7.92 8.90
CA LEU A 219 4.68 7.81 7.44
C LEU A 219 3.49 8.54 6.80
N TRP A 220 2.28 8.34 7.35
CA TRP A 220 1.06 8.95 6.83
C TRP A 220 1.06 10.47 6.98
N VAL A 221 1.40 10.97 8.17
CA VAL A 221 1.48 12.41 8.45
C VAL A 221 2.54 13.05 7.57
N TRP A 222 3.72 12.43 7.47
CA TRP A 222 4.79 12.95 6.66
C TRP A 222 4.41 13.04 5.18
N THR A 223 3.85 11.96 4.61
CA THR A 223 3.40 11.96 3.20
C THR A 223 2.31 13.02 2.97
N SER A 224 1.37 13.17 3.90
CA SER A 224 0.29 14.18 3.81
C SER A 224 0.81 15.61 3.88
N VAL A 225 1.72 15.90 4.82
CA VAL A 225 2.34 17.22 5.00
C VAL A 225 3.26 17.56 3.82
N TYR A 226 4.04 16.59 3.35
CA TYR A 226 4.94 16.77 2.21
C TYR A 226 4.16 17.16 0.95
N VAL A 227 3.05 16.48 0.68
CA VAL A 227 2.14 16.81 -0.44
C VAL A 227 1.62 18.24 -0.31
N LYS A 228 1.13 18.62 0.87
CA LYS A 228 0.59 19.97 1.10
C LYS A 228 1.64 21.07 0.89
N ARG A 229 2.87 20.86 1.37
CA ARG A 229 3.96 21.84 1.20
C ARG A 229 4.35 22.02 -0.27
N HIS A 230 4.38 20.95 -1.05
CA HIS A 230 4.79 21.03 -2.47
C HIS A 230 3.66 21.46 -3.40
N SER A 231 2.38 21.27 -3.03
CA SER A 231 1.24 21.81 -3.78
C SER A 231 1.11 23.33 -3.69
N HIS A 232 1.63 23.96 -2.63
CA HIS A 232 1.64 25.42 -2.47
C HIS A 232 2.86 26.09 -3.10
N ALA A 233 3.88 25.32 -3.49
CA ALA A 233 5.10 25.83 -4.11
C ALA A 233 4.96 26.05 -5.64
N THR A 234 3.74 26.01 -6.21
CA THR A 234 3.51 26.48 -7.57
C THR A 234 3.47 28.01 -7.60
N PRO A 235 4.51 28.72 -8.10
CA PRO A 235 4.38 30.14 -8.37
C PRO A 235 3.30 30.35 -9.43
N VAL A 236 2.36 31.23 -9.12
CA VAL A 236 1.45 31.83 -10.09
C VAL A 236 2.33 32.63 -11.05
N ILE A 237 2.45 32.18 -12.29
CA ILE A 237 2.98 33.03 -13.34
C ILE A 237 1.77 33.79 -13.87
N SER A 238 1.69 35.06 -13.49
CA SER A 238 0.87 36.06 -14.17
C SER A 238 1.29 36.12 -15.65
N PRO A 239 0.34 36.28 -16.58
CA PRO A 239 0.55 36.21 -18.02
C PRO A 239 1.60 37.19 -18.54
#